data_AF-A0A0H2RRB4-F1
#
_entry.id   AF-A0A0H2RRB4-F1
#
_cell.length_a   1.000
_cell.length_b   1.000
_cell.length_c   1.000
_cell.angle_alpha   90.00
_cell.angle_beta   90.00
_cell.angle_gamma   90.00
#
_symmetry.space_group_name_H-M   'P 1'
#
loop_
_entity.id
_entity.type
_entity.pdbx_description
1 polymer ?
#
loop_
_entity_poly.entity_id
_entity_poly.type
_entity_poly.pdbx_seq_one_letter_code
_entity_poly.pdbx_strand_id
1 'polypeptide(L)'
;MVNKQLARNLNGVETEVLLQYFADRVLVIVTQLGKVGCFIQATIPSTTPLPIVQKRKSKSEQLVLPKPPPAVELSKVFGTAPSDEDDLLYSLYASQIATTVWTSNAEDAIGGERRNVMVGLSLRKKMPNGDPEREREMYMQVIEMVMELLETQ
;
A
#
# COMPACT_ATOMS: atom_id res chain seq x y z
N MET A 1 -1.51 -20.12 4.68
CA MET A 1 -1.81 -19.06 3.71
C MET A 1 -2.86 -18.16 4.36
N VAL A 2 -2.49 -16.93 4.72
CA VAL A 2 -3.39 -15.98 5.39
C VAL A 2 -3.88 -14.99 4.35
N ASN A 3 -5.19 -14.82 4.26
CA ASN A 3 -5.87 -13.87 3.39
C ASN A 3 -6.74 -12.98 4.28
N LYS A 4 -6.63 -11.66 4.11
CA LYS A 4 -7.43 -10.66 4.79
C LYS A 4 -7.95 -9.68 3.76
N GLN A 5 -9.20 -9.23 3.91
CA GLN A 5 -9.82 -8.29 2.98
C GLN A 5 -10.67 -7.28 3.73
N LEU A 6 -10.72 -6.05 3.22
CA LEU A 6 -11.50 -4.96 3.76
C LEU A 6 -12.08 -4.14 2.61
N ALA A 7 -13.38 -3.87 2.66
CA ALA A 7 -14.06 -2.97 1.73
C ALA A 7 -14.61 -1.76 2.48
N ARG A 8 -14.44 -0.57 1.91
CA ARG A 8 -14.95 0.70 2.48
C ARG A 8 -15.34 1.65 1.36
N ASN A 9 -16.39 2.44 1.59
CA ASN A 9 -16.71 3.56 0.71
C ASN A 9 -15.79 4.74 1.06
N LEU A 10 -14.90 5.11 0.13
CA LEU A 10 -14.02 6.26 0.24
C LEU A 10 -14.52 7.34 -0.71
N ASN A 11 -15.03 8.45 -0.17
CA ASN A 11 -15.48 9.60 -0.96
C ASN A 11 -16.49 9.25 -2.07
N GLY A 12 -17.42 8.33 -1.80
CA GLY A 12 -18.44 7.87 -2.75
C GLY A 12 -17.98 6.72 -3.67
N VAL A 13 -16.73 6.28 -3.54
CA VAL A 13 -16.15 5.19 -4.34
C VAL A 13 -15.91 3.98 -3.46
N GLU A 14 -16.54 2.87 -3.79
CA GLU A 14 -16.27 1.58 -3.14
C GLU A 14 -14.82 1.17 -3.44
N THR A 15 -14.04 1.02 -2.38
CA THR A 15 -12.62 0.65 -2.44
C THR A 15 -12.44 -0.63 -1.65
N GLU A 16 -11.84 -1.63 -2.29
CA GLU A 16 -11.51 -2.91 -1.70
C GLU A 16 -9.99 -3.05 -1.59
N VAL A 17 -9.54 -3.50 -0.42
CA VAL A 17 -8.16 -3.85 -0.14
C VAL A 17 -8.09 -5.33 0.22
N LEU A 18 -7.26 -6.07 -0.51
CA LEU A 18 -6.95 -7.47 -0.26
C LEU A 18 -5.48 -7.59 0.14
N LEU A 19 -5.20 -8.32 1.21
CA LEU A 19 -3.86 -8.64 1.66
C LEU A 19 -3.69 -10.15 1.77
N GLN A 20 -2.64 -10.67 1.15
CA GLN A 20 -2.37 -12.10 1.13
C GLN A 20 -0.88 -12.41 1.28
N TYR A 21 -0.57 -13.30 2.23
CA TYR A 21 0.79 -13.74 2.48
C TYR A 21 1.11 -15.02 1.71
N PHE A 22 2.18 -14.97 0.92
CA PHE A 22 2.84 -16.13 0.33
C PHE A 22 4.18 -16.37 1.03
N ALA A 23 4.84 -17.47 0.69
CA ALA A 23 6.11 -17.87 1.28
C ALA A 23 7.25 -16.89 0.91
N ASP A 24 7.26 -16.37 -0.32
CA ASP A 24 8.33 -15.52 -0.87
C ASP A 24 7.93 -14.05 -1.05
N ARG A 25 6.62 -13.74 -0.95
CA ARG A 25 6.07 -12.42 -1.23
C ARG A 25 4.81 -12.11 -0.43
N VAL A 26 4.46 -10.82 -0.36
CA VAL A 26 3.16 -10.34 0.12
C VAL A 26 2.42 -9.73 -1.06
N LEU A 27 1.18 -10.13 -1.26
CA LEU A 27 0.29 -9.56 -2.26
C LEU A 27 -0.65 -8.56 -1.59
N VAL A 28 -0.68 -7.35 -2.12
CA VAL A 28 -1.65 -6.32 -1.73
C VAL A 28 -2.38 -5.86 -2.99
N ILE A 29 -3.70 -5.92 -3.01
CA ILE A 29 -4.52 -5.40 -4.11
C ILE A 29 -5.40 -4.28 -3.57
N VAL A 30 -5.38 -3.13 -4.21
CA VAL A 30 -6.30 -2.01 -3.97
C VAL A 30 -7.09 -1.76 -5.26
N THR A 31 -8.40 -1.97 -5.20
CA THR A 31 -9.27 -1.82 -6.38
C THR A 31 -10.54 -1.03 -6.08
N GLN A 32 -10.90 -0.16 -7.02
CA GLN A 32 -12.13 0.64 -7.03
C GLN A 32 -13.03 0.33 -8.24
N LEU A 33 -12.59 -0.62 -9.07
CA LEU A 33 -13.21 -0.98 -10.35
C LEU A 33 -13.52 -2.48 -10.44
N GLY A 34 -13.26 -3.25 -9.37
CA GLY A 34 -13.39 -4.72 -9.37
C GLY A 34 -12.39 -5.41 -10.31
N LYS A 35 -11.33 -4.70 -10.72
CA LYS A 35 -10.28 -5.18 -11.63
C LYS A 35 -8.91 -4.96 -10.99
N VAL A 36 -7.89 -5.67 -11.49
CA VAL A 36 -6.49 -5.37 -11.21
C VAL A 36 -5.97 -4.57 -12.41
N GLY A 37 -5.64 -3.30 -12.21
CA GLY A 37 -5.27 -2.37 -13.28
C GLY A 37 -3.79 -2.45 -13.61
N CYS A 38 -2.96 -1.94 -12.72
CA CYS A 38 -1.49 -1.94 -12.81
C CYS A 38 -0.91 -2.76 -11.65
N PHE A 39 0.12 -3.54 -11.92
CA PHE A 39 0.75 -4.42 -10.95
C PHE A 39 2.23 -4.05 -10.81
N ILE A 40 2.62 -3.63 -9.62
CA ILE A 40 3.96 -3.11 -9.31
C ILE A 40 4.58 -3.99 -8.24
N GLN A 41 5.75 -4.53 -8.53
CA GLN A 41 6.59 -5.18 -7.54
C GLN A 41 7.46 -4.13 -6.85
N ALA A 42 7.44 -4.14 -5.52
CA ALA A 42 8.35 -3.38 -4.68
C ALA A 42 9.36 -4.31 -4.01
N THR A 43 10.64 -3.97 -4.13
CA THR A 43 11.77 -4.68 -3.53
C THR A 43 12.61 -3.70 -2.72
N ILE A 44 13.29 -4.22 -1.70
CA ILE A 44 14.24 -3.46 -0.90
C ILE A 44 15.44 -4.35 -0.54
N PRO A 45 16.69 -3.86 -0.66
CA PRO A 45 17.85 -4.62 -0.24
C PRO A 45 17.75 -5.05 1.24
N SER A 46 18.30 -6.21 1.58
CA SER A 46 18.31 -6.73 2.96
C SER A 46 19.16 -5.92 3.94
N THR A 47 20.00 -5.03 3.44
CA THR A 47 20.88 -4.14 4.22
C THR A 47 20.27 -2.77 4.50
N THR A 48 19.19 -2.37 3.83
CA THR A 48 18.60 -1.05 4.01
C THR A 48 17.96 -0.93 5.41
N PRO A 49 18.25 0.09 6.23
CA PRO A 49 17.54 0.25 7.50
C PRO A 49 16.06 0.54 7.22
N LEU A 50 15.16 -0.21 7.86
CA LEU A 50 13.73 0.07 7.83
C LEU A 50 13.41 1.15 8.87
N PRO A 51 12.51 2.11 8.56
CA PRO A 51 12.11 3.13 9.52
C PRO A 51 11.38 2.48 10.70
N ILE A 52 11.76 2.83 11.93
CA ILE A 52 11.06 2.38 13.12
C ILE A 52 9.81 3.25 13.26
N VAL A 53 8.62 2.66 13.13
CA VAL A 53 7.35 3.35 13.33
C VAL A 53 6.78 2.91 14.66
N GLN A 54 6.42 3.86 15.52
CA GLN A 54 5.69 3.53 16.74
C GLN A 54 4.25 3.17 16.35
N LYS A 55 3.80 1.93 16.63
CA LYS A 55 2.40 1.53 16.49
C LYS A 55 1.50 2.53 17.24
N ARG A 56 0.37 2.89 16.63
CA ARG A 56 -0.70 3.64 17.31
C ARG A 56 -1.14 2.84 18.54
N LYS A 57 -1.11 3.47 19.70
CA LYS A 57 -1.68 2.90 20.93
C LYS A 57 -3.18 3.13 21.02
N SER A 58 -3.70 4.10 20.28
CA SER A 58 -5.14 4.37 20.19
C SER A 58 -5.58 4.91 18.83
N LYS A 59 -6.87 4.70 18.51
CA LYS A 59 -7.51 5.18 17.27
C LYS A 59 -7.54 6.71 17.14
N SER A 60 -7.27 7.43 18.23
CA SER A 60 -7.28 8.91 18.32
C SER A 60 -5.93 9.55 18.01
N GLU A 61 -4.84 8.78 17.93
CA GLU A 61 -3.51 9.30 17.59
C GLU A 61 -3.39 9.53 16.07
N GLN A 62 -2.73 10.61 15.65
CA GLN A 62 -2.51 10.90 14.21
C GLN A 62 -1.74 9.75 13.53
N LEU A 63 -2.15 9.38 12.31
CA LEU A 63 -1.43 8.41 11.47
C LEU A 63 -0.02 8.96 11.19
N VAL A 64 1.02 8.34 11.74
CA VAL A 64 2.40 8.61 11.31
C VAL A 64 2.78 7.58 10.25
N LEU A 65 2.71 7.98 8.99
CA LEU A 65 3.13 7.11 7.88
C LEU A 65 4.65 6.93 7.91
N PRO A 66 5.18 5.69 7.75
CA PRO A 66 6.61 5.51 7.52
C PRO A 66 7.01 6.22 6.23
N LYS A 67 8.13 6.94 6.27
CA LYS A 67 8.73 7.48 5.04
C LYS A 67 9.31 6.33 4.22
N PRO A 68 8.95 6.18 2.93
CA PRO A 68 9.54 5.16 2.09
C PRO A 68 11.06 5.31 2.01
N PRO A 69 11.85 4.24 2.22
CA PRO A 69 13.29 4.30 2.06
C PRO A 69 13.70 4.68 0.62
N PRO A 70 14.79 5.42 0.42
CA PRO A 70 15.25 5.77 -0.92
C PRO A 70 15.74 4.56 -1.74
N ALA A 71 16.01 3.43 -1.09
CA ALA A 71 16.48 2.21 -1.74
C ALA A 71 15.32 1.28 -2.19
N VAL A 72 14.07 1.75 -2.11
CA VAL A 72 12.93 0.99 -2.64
C VAL A 72 12.98 1.00 -4.16
N GLU A 73 13.02 -0.20 -4.74
CA GLU A 73 12.98 -0.39 -6.18
C GLU A 73 11.57 -0.82 -6.58
N LEU A 74 10.99 -0.11 -7.56
CA LEU A 74 9.68 -0.40 -8.10
C LEU A 74 9.83 -0.92 -9.53
N SER A 75 9.26 -2.09 -9.80
CA SER A 75 9.23 -2.70 -11.13
C SER A 75 7.79 -3.00 -11.52
N LYS A 76 7.34 -2.45 -12.66
CA LYS A 76 6.02 -2.77 -13.20
C LYS A 76 6.05 -4.15 -13.84
N VAL A 77 5.15 -5.02 -13.37
CA VAL A 77 5.05 -6.40 -13.84
C VAL A 77 3.94 -6.55 -14.88
N PHE A 78 2.84 -5.82 -14.71
CA PHE A 78 1.70 -5.90 -15.61
C PHE A 78 0.88 -4.61 -15.61
N GLY A 79 0.21 -4.34 -16.73
CA GLY A 79 -0.71 -3.21 -16.88
C GLY A 79 0.00 -1.88 -17.09
N THR A 80 -0.77 -0.90 -17.55
CA THR A 80 -0.32 0.48 -17.76
C THR A 80 -1.28 1.41 -17.05
N ALA A 81 -0.74 2.42 -16.38
CA ALA A 81 -1.58 3.48 -15.85
C ALA A 81 -2.28 4.23 -16.99
N PRO A 82 -3.48 4.80 -16.77
CA PRO A 82 -4.21 5.54 -17.81
C PRO A 82 -3.51 6.83 -18.29
N SER A 83 -2.60 7.38 -17.48
CA SER A 83 -1.81 8.58 -17.77
C SER A 83 -0.48 8.54 -17.01
N ASP A 84 0.48 9.39 -17.40
CA ASP A 84 1.78 9.52 -16.72
C ASP A 84 1.63 10.04 -15.27
N GLU A 85 0.62 10.88 -15.01
CA GLU A 85 0.30 11.35 -13.66
C GLU A 85 -0.23 10.21 -12.78
N ASP A 86 -1.14 9.38 -13.32
CA ASP A 86 -1.64 8.19 -12.62
C ASP A 86 -0.51 7.19 -12.34
N ASP A 87 0.48 7.12 -13.24
CA ASP A 87 1.64 6.25 -13.10
C ASP A 87 2.54 6.64 -11.92
N LEU A 88 2.79 7.94 -11.78
CA LEU A 88 3.51 8.49 -10.63
C LEU A 88 2.72 8.23 -9.33
N LEU A 89 1.41 8.45 -9.37
CA LEU A 89 0.52 8.18 -8.24
C LEU A 89 0.57 6.70 -7.83
N TYR A 90 0.51 5.78 -8.80
CA TYR A 90 0.59 4.35 -8.54
C TYR A 90 1.94 3.94 -7.96
N SER A 91 3.02 4.55 -8.42
CA SER A 91 4.36 4.37 -7.87
C SER A 91 4.44 4.85 -6.41
N LEU A 92 3.80 5.99 -6.09
CA LEU A 92 3.70 6.50 -4.72
C LEU A 92 2.93 5.55 -3.80
N TYR A 93 1.75 5.08 -4.24
CA TYR A 93 0.97 4.08 -3.50
C TYR A 93 1.77 2.79 -3.27
N ALA A 94 2.39 2.24 -4.33
CA ALA A 94 3.15 1.01 -4.23
C ALA A 94 4.32 1.12 -3.25
N SER A 95 5.08 2.21 -3.31
CA SER A 95 6.20 2.47 -2.41
C SER A 95 5.74 2.59 -0.95
N GLN A 96 4.66 3.34 -0.70
CA GLN A 96 4.12 3.51 0.65
C GLN A 96 3.55 2.22 1.22
N ILE A 97 2.72 1.51 0.44
CA ILE A 97 2.13 0.23 0.85
C ILE A 97 3.23 -0.77 1.19
N ALA A 98 4.23 -0.92 0.32
CA ALA A 98 5.34 -1.82 0.56
C ALA A 98 6.11 -1.47 1.84
N THR A 99 6.37 -0.18 2.05
CA THR A 99 7.03 0.31 3.26
C THR A 99 6.23 -0.02 4.52
N THR A 100 4.92 0.20 4.49
CA THR A 100 4.01 -0.12 5.60
C THR A 100 4.00 -1.63 5.89
N VAL A 101 3.97 -2.48 4.86
CA VAL A 101 4.05 -3.94 5.02
C VAL A 101 5.39 -4.36 5.63
N TRP A 102 6.51 -3.85 5.13
CA TRP A 102 7.83 -4.20 5.67
C TRP A 102 8.02 -3.76 7.12
N THR A 103 7.55 -2.56 7.45
CA THR A 103 7.64 -2.06 8.83
C THR A 103 6.77 -2.87 9.79
N SER A 104 5.56 -3.27 9.37
CA SER A 104 4.73 -4.17 10.18
C SER A 104 5.39 -5.54 10.40
N ASN A 105 5.95 -6.14 9.34
CA ASN A 105 6.54 -7.48 9.41
C ASN A 105 7.88 -7.52 10.15
N ALA A 106 8.64 -6.43 10.12
CA ALA A 106 9.94 -6.33 10.79
C ALA A 106 9.81 -6.38 12.32
N GLU A 107 8.67 -5.99 12.87
CA GLU A 107 8.40 -6.05 14.30
C GLU A 107 8.02 -7.47 14.78
N ASP A 108 7.31 -8.24 13.95
CA ASP A 108 6.76 -9.54 14.34
C ASP A 108 7.79 -10.68 14.25
N ALA A 109 8.92 -10.50 13.56
CA ALA A 109 9.94 -11.53 13.38
C ALA A 109 11.35 -11.05 13.80
N ILE A 110 11.99 -11.80 14.70
CA ILE A 110 13.45 -11.72 14.93
C ILE A 110 14.12 -12.14 13.62
N GLY A 111 14.50 -11.16 12.79
CA GLY A 111 15.00 -11.38 11.44
C GLY A 111 14.05 -10.95 10.31
N GLY A 112 13.06 -10.10 10.60
CA GLY A 112 12.15 -9.39 9.68
C GLY A 112 12.26 -9.78 8.22
N GLU A 113 11.44 -10.73 7.77
CA GLU A 113 11.45 -11.17 6.38
C GLU A 113 11.03 -10.02 5.46
N ARG A 114 11.99 -9.42 4.76
CA ARG A 114 11.77 -8.38 3.73
C ARG A 114 11.30 -9.01 2.42
N ARG A 115 10.19 -9.73 2.51
CA ARG A 115 9.53 -10.33 1.35
C ARG A 115 9.19 -9.26 0.34
N ASN A 116 9.27 -9.61 -0.93
CA ASN A 116 8.88 -8.71 -2.02
C ASN A 116 7.38 -8.41 -1.87
N VAL A 117 6.99 -7.16 -2.12
CA VAL A 117 5.59 -6.75 -2.03
C VAL A 117 5.06 -6.54 -3.45
N MET A 118 4.04 -7.31 -3.82
CA MET A 118 3.33 -7.16 -5.08
C MET A 118 2.09 -6.30 -4.84
N VAL A 119 2.03 -5.13 -5.46
CA VAL A 119 0.93 -4.17 -5.31
C VAL A 119 0.13 -4.08 -6.59
N GLY A 120 -1.12 -4.55 -6.55
CA GLY A 120 -2.09 -4.37 -7.62
C GLY A 120 -2.95 -3.13 -7.37
N LEU A 121 -3.00 -2.21 -8.31
CA LEU A 121 -3.73 -0.94 -8.20
C LEU A 121 -4.75 -0.82 -9.34
N SER A 122 -5.99 -0.50 -8.98
CA SER A 122 -7.02 -0.10 -9.94
C SER A 122 -7.87 1.00 -9.33
N LEU A 123 -7.35 2.23 -9.39
CA LEU A 123 -8.04 3.40 -8.86
C LEU A 123 -8.87 4.06 -9.96
N ARG A 124 -9.99 4.67 -9.60
CA ARG A 124 -10.78 5.48 -10.53
C ARG A 124 -9.99 6.70 -10.97
N LYS A 125 -10.13 7.07 -12.24
CA LYS A 125 -9.48 8.25 -12.81
C LYS A 125 -9.89 9.51 -12.03
N LYS A 126 -8.91 10.35 -11.73
CA LYS A 126 -9.11 11.70 -11.18
C LYS A 126 -10.09 12.48 -12.06
N MET A 127 -11.05 13.18 -11.44
CA MET A 127 -11.85 14.15 -12.17
C MET A 127 -10.97 15.35 -12.54
N PRO A 128 -11.06 15.91 -13.76
CA PRO A 128 -10.16 16.97 -14.24
C PRO A 128 -10.13 18.26 -13.38
N ASN A 129 -11.10 18.46 -12.49
CA ASN A 129 -11.14 19.55 -11.50
C ASN A 129 -11.03 19.03 -10.05
N GLY A 130 -10.39 17.89 -9.85
CA GLY A 130 -10.30 17.21 -8.56
C GLY A 130 -9.52 18.03 -7.54
N ASP A 131 -10.13 18.27 -6.38
CA ASP A 131 -9.52 18.90 -5.22
C ASP A 131 -8.31 18.05 -4.75
N PRO A 132 -7.07 18.59 -4.75
CA PRO A 132 -5.89 17.85 -4.29
C PRO A 132 -6.02 17.39 -2.84
N GLU A 133 -6.77 18.10 -2.00
CA GLU A 133 -6.97 17.72 -0.60
C GLU A 133 -7.79 16.43 -0.50
N ARG A 134 -8.79 16.26 -1.37
CA ARG A 134 -9.61 15.05 -1.46
C ARG A 134 -8.79 13.84 -1.90
N GLU A 135 -7.81 14.04 -2.76
CA GLU A 135 -6.90 12.97 -3.20
C GLU A 135 -5.94 12.55 -2.10
N ARG A 136 -5.39 13.53 -1.39
CA ARG A 136 -4.57 13.29 -0.21
C ARG A 136 -5.37 12.53 0.85
N GLU A 137 -6.62 12.92 1.08
CA GLU A 137 -7.51 12.23 2.00
C GLU A 137 -7.78 10.78 1.56
N MET A 138 -8.07 10.56 0.28
CA MET A 138 -8.25 9.21 -0.28
C MET A 138 -6.98 8.37 -0.10
N TYR A 139 -5.81 8.94 -0.39
CA TYR A 139 -4.52 8.28 -0.18
C TYR A 139 -4.34 7.85 1.28
N MET A 140 -4.57 8.77 2.22
CA MET A 140 -4.45 8.46 3.64
C MET A 140 -5.42 7.36 4.08
N GLN A 141 -6.67 7.39 3.61
CA GLN A 141 -7.68 6.39 3.93
C GLN A 141 -7.34 5.00 3.36
N VAL A 142 -6.81 4.92 2.13
CA VAL A 142 -6.35 3.64 1.54
C VAL A 142 -5.20 3.06 2.36
N ILE A 143 -4.22 3.88 2.73
CA ILE A 143 -3.09 3.40 3.55
C ILE A 143 -3.56 2.98 4.94
N GLU A 144 -4.55 3.68 5.52
CA GLU A 144 -5.17 3.26 6.79
C GLU A 144 -5.86 1.90 6.69
N MET A 145 -6.60 1.64 5.61
CA MET A 145 -7.20 0.33 5.35
C MET A 145 -6.13 -0.78 5.27
N VAL A 146 -4.99 -0.51 4.65
CA VAL A 146 -3.86 -1.46 4.59
C VAL A 146 -3.28 -1.70 6.00
N MET A 147 -3.10 -0.65 6.81
CA MET A 147 -2.62 -0.81 8.18
C MET A 147 -3.59 -1.63 9.05
N GLU A 148 -4.89 -1.37 8.94
CA GLU A 148 -5.92 -2.10 9.69
C GLU A 148 -5.89 -3.60 9.38
N LEU A 149 -5.68 -3.96 8.10
CA LEU A 149 -5.50 -5.36 7.70
C LEU A 149 -4.20 -5.98 8.24
N LEU A 150 -3.13 -5.21 8.39
CA LEU A 150 -1.89 -5.66 8.97
C LEU A 150 -2.02 -5.91 10.49
N GLU A 151 -2.74 -5.02 11.20
CA GLU A 151 -2.93 -5.09 12.66
C GLU A 151 -3.91 -6.19 13.12
N THR A 152 -4.87 -6.57 12.28
CA THR A 152 -5.88 -7.60 12.62
C THR A 152 -5.25 -9.00 12.53
N GLN A 153 -4.37 -9.36 13.47
CA GLN A 153 -3.73 -10.70 13.59
C GLN A 153 -4.67 -11.72 14.23
#